data_AF-A0A6V7IGP4-F1
#
_entry.id   AF-A0A6V7IGP4-F1
#
_cell.length_a   1.000
_cell.length_b   1.000
_cell.length_c   1.000
_cell.angle_alpha   90.00
_cell.angle_beta   90.00
_cell.angle_gamma   90.00
#
_symmetry.space_group_name_H-M   'P 1'
#
loop_
_entity.id
_entity.type
_entity.pdbx_description
1 polymer ?
#
loop_
_entity_poly.entity_id
_entity_poly.type
_entity_poly.pdbx_seq_one_letter_code
_entity_poly.pdbx_strand_id
1 'polypeptide(L)'
;VFTREATERNVCIAAAEKVPSAADDKVFDGIIQKLSKKPNARAVVLFTRAEDARRILEASRRSNLSQPFQWIASDGWGRQNKLVEGLEDEAEGAITVELQSENIPKFDEYMANLTPETNRRNPWFGEYWEEAFDCILPKNIPLETNKSLNICSPKLRLTQSSGYEQESKVQFVVDAVYAFAIALHNLQRDLCGKTKSLCQAMIDYDKGSFYKKYLLNVSFT
;
A
#
# COMPACT_ATOMS: atom_id res chain seq x y z
N VAL A 1 2.08 -8.47 20.42
CA VAL A 1 2.13 -9.90 20.02
C VAL A 1 3.57 -10.36 19.80
N PHE A 2 4.33 -9.77 18.86
CA PHE A 2 5.71 -10.17 18.56
C PHE A 2 6.61 -10.34 19.80
N THR A 3 6.70 -9.33 20.68
CA THR A 3 7.55 -9.39 21.89
C THR A 3 7.25 -10.59 22.80
N ARG A 4 5.96 -10.93 22.95
CA ARG A 4 5.53 -12.09 23.72
C ARG A 4 6.02 -13.38 23.05
N GLU A 5 5.70 -13.56 21.77
CA GLU A 5 6.06 -14.75 21.00
C GLU A 5 7.58 -14.97 20.90
N ALA A 6 8.35 -13.87 20.79
CA ALA A 6 9.81 -13.88 20.80
C ALA A 6 10.34 -14.36 22.16
N THR A 7 9.81 -13.84 23.25
CA THR A 7 10.22 -14.22 24.61
C THR A 7 9.90 -15.69 24.90
N GLU A 8 8.71 -16.17 24.50
CA GLU A 8 8.32 -17.59 24.62
C GLU A 8 9.25 -18.54 23.86
N ARG A 9 9.93 -18.05 22.82
CA ARG A 9 10.90 -18.79 22.00
C ARG A 9 12.35 -18.47 22.35
N ASN A 10 12.60 -17.84 23.50
CA ASN A 10 13.93 -17.46 23.99
C ASN A 10 14.71 -16.53 23.03
N VAL A 11 14.01 -15.64 22.32
CA VAL A 11 14.60 -14.58 21.49
C VAL A 11 14.62 -13.27 22.28
N CYS A 12 15.82 -12.73 22.51
CA CYS A 12 16.02 -11.48 23.23
C CYS A 12 15.83 -10.25 22.34
N ILE A 13 15.21 -9.19 22.88
CA ILE A 13 15.07 -7.89 22.21
C ILE A 13 16.07 -6.91 22.83
N ALA A 14 17.05 -6.46 22.04
CA ALA A 14 18.12 -5.57 22.52
C ALA A 14 17.68 -4.12 22.73
N ALA A 15 16.76 -3.64 21.89
CA ALA A 15 16.15 -2.32 21.95
C ALA A 15 14.79 -2.36 21.22
N ALA A 16 13.87 -1.49 21.64
CA ALA A 16 12.59 -1.32 20.98
C ALA A 16 12.32 0.18 20.83
N GLU A 17 12.37 0.68 19.60
CA GLU A 17 12.13 2.08 19.27
C GLU A 17 10.78 2.21 18.57
N LYS A 18 10.14 3.37 18.75
CA LYS A 18 8.87 3.70 18.09
C LYS A 18 9.08 4.91 17.19
N VAL A 19 8.45 4.87 16.01
CA VAL A 19 8.42 6.01 15.08
C VAL A 19 7.10 6.77 15.30
N PRO A 20 7.14 8.03 15.76
CA PRO A 20 5.96 8.89 15.80
C PRO A 20 5.43 9.17 14.39
N SER A 21 4.12 9.36 14.24
CA SER A 21 3.49 9.62 12.92
C SER A 21 4.01 10.88 12.23
N ALA A 22 4.42 11.90 13.01
CA ALA A 22 4.97 13.16 12.51
C ALA A 22 6.50 13.24 12.70
N ALA A 23 7.20 12.09 12.65
CA ALA A 23 8.65 12.04 12.80
C ALA A 23 9.37 12.84 11.69
N ASP A 24 10.39 13.60 12.08
CA ASP A 24 11.34 14.24 11.18
C ASP A 24 12.62 13.38 11.04
N ASP A 25 13.54 13.80 10.17
CA ASP A 25 14.77 13.05 9.90
C ASP A 25 15.65 12.88 11.15
N LYS A 26 15.61 13.84 12.08
CA LYS A 26 16.36 13.78 13.34
C LYS A 26 15.89 12.63 14.22
N VAL A 27 14.59 12.35 14.22
CA VAL A 27 14.04 11.19 14.94
C VAL A 27 14.57 9.89 14.34
N PHE A 28 14.58 9.76 13.01
CA PHE A 28 15.10 8.56 12.34
C PHE A 28 16.60 8.37 12.59
N ASP A 29 17.39 9.44 12.48
CA ASP A 29 18.83 9.40 12.78
C ASP A 29 19.07 9.00 14.24
N GLY A 30 18.26 9.54 15.17
CA GLY A 30 18.31 9.18 16.58
C GLY A 30 17.99 7.70 16.85
N ILE A 31 17.04 7.11 16.11
CA ILE A 31 16.73 5.68 16.18
C ILE A 31 17.94 4.87 15.73
N ILE A 32 18.52 5.17 14.57
CA ILE A 32 19.71 4.46 14.06
C ILE A 32 20.88 4.55 15.04
N GLN A 33 21.11 5.72 15.64
CA GLN A 33 22.15 5.89 16.67
C GLN A 33 21.90 5.07 17.94
N LYS A 34 20.65 4.88 18.36
CA LYS A 34 20.33 4.03 19.51
C LYS A 34 20.52 2.55 19.19
N LEU A 35 20.13 2.13 17.98
CA LEU A 35 20.31 0.76 17.51
C LEU A 35 21.80 0.43 17.36
N SER A 36 22.62 1.34 16.82
CA SER A 36 24.06 1.12 16.61
C SER A 36 24.84 0.96 17.91
N LYS A 37 24.33 1.47 19.04
CA LYS A 37 24.87 1.23 20.38
C LYS A 37 24.69 -0.21 20.89
N LYS A 38 24.04 -1.09 20.13
CA LYS A 38 23.81 -2.51 20.45
C LYS A 38 24.59 -3.42 19.47
N PRO A 39 25.94 -3.52 19.57
CA PRO A 39 26.77 -4.19 18.57
C PRO A 39 26.47 -5.69 18.40
N ASN A 40 25.95 -6.34 19.44
CA ASN A 40 25.57 -7.76 19.41
C ASN A 40 24.22 -8.03 18.72
N ALA A 41 23.44 -6.99 18.42
CA ALA A 41 22.14 -7.09 17.76
C ALA A 41 22.23 -6.52 16.35
N ARG A 42 22.45 -7.41 15.37
CA ARG A 42 22.59 -7.06 13.95
C ARG A 42 21.26 -7.02 13.20
N ALA A 43 20.33 -7.88 13.60
CA ALA A 43 19.01 -7.95 12.99
C ALA A 43 18.08 -6.87 13.59
N VAL A 44 17.40 -6.14 12.71
CA VAL A 44 16.39 -5.14 13.09
C VAL A 44 15.05 -5.52 12.47
N VAL A 45 14.06 -5.76 13.32
CA VAL A 45 12.71 -6.13 12.90
C VAL A 45 11.85 -4.87 12.75
N LEU A 46 11.36 -4.63 11.53
CA LEU A 46 10.58 -3.44 11.16
C LEU A 46 9.09 -3.77 11.07
N PHE A 47 8.35 -3.31 12.09
CA PHE A 47 6.89 -3.22 12.08
C PHE A 47 6.47 -1.78 11.83
N THR A 48 6.71 -1.30 10.62
CA THR A 48 6.53 0.10 10.22
C THR A 48 5.80 0.20 8.89
N ARG A 49 5.24 1.38 8.61
CA ARG A 49 4.67 1.70 7.29
C ARG A 49 5.79 1.79 6.24
N ALA A 50 5.42 1.74 4.96
CA ALA A 50 6.35 1.80 3.83
C ALA A 50 7.22 3.06 3.89
N GLU A 51 6.60 4.22 4.13
CA GLU A 51 7.26 5.52 4.22
C GLU A 51 8.25 5.61 5.39
N ASP A 52 7.91 5.00 6.53
CA ASP A 52 8.77 4.98 7.71
C ASP A 52 9.97 4.05 7.50
N ALA A 53 9.75 2.89 6.87
CA ALA A 53 10.82 1.95 6.53
C ALA A 53 11.83 2.57 5.55
N ARG A 54 11.36 3.27 4.51
CA ARG A 54 12.24 4.02 3.60
C ARG A 54 13.10 5.04 4.35
N ARG A 55 12.49 5.84 5.23
CA ARG A 55 13.22 6.87 6.00
C ARG A 55 14.22 6.28 6.99
N ILE A 56 13.96 5.08 7.52
CA ILE A 56 14.93 4.31 8.31
C ILE A 56 16.15 3.92 7.46
N LEU A 57 15.95 3.43 6.23
CA LEU A 57 17.05 3.12 5.31
C LEU A 57 17.85 4.37 4.95
N GLU A 58 17.18 5.49 4.65
CA GLU A 58 17.85 6.77 4.39
C GLU A 58 18.68 7.23 5.59
N ALA A 59 18.17 7.10 6.82
CA ALA A 59 18.91 7.42 8.04
C ALA A 59 20.10 6.47 8.27
N SER A 60 19.95 5.20 7.92
CA SER A 60 21.03 4.21 7.96
C SER A 60 22.18 4.62 7.02
N ARG A 61 21.84 5.01 5.78
CA ARG A 61 22.81 5.55 4.81
C ARG A 61 23.52 6.79 5.33
N ARG A 62 22.78 7.79 5.83
CA ARG A 62 23.35 9.02 6.39
C ARG A 62 24.31 8.76 7.56
N SER A 63 24.05 7.70 8.32
CA SER A 63 24.85 7.36 9.49
C SER A 63 26.17 6.66 9.18
N ASN A 64 26.44 6.27 7.92
CA ASN A 64 27.67 5.61 7.46
C ASN A 64 28.15 4.53 8.45
N LEU A 65 27.26 3.61 8.79
CA LEU A 65 27.52 2.58 9.79
C LEU A 65 28.69 1.68 9.34
N SER A 66 29.63 1.42 10.24
CA SER A 66 30.77 0.53 9.97
C SER A 66 30.37 -0.91 9.66
N GLN A 67 29.17 -1.31 10.08
CA GLN A 67 28.57 -2.59 9.76
C GLN A 67 27.07 -2.36 9.45
N PRO A 68 26.55 -2.87 8.32
CA PRO A 68 25.15 -2.68 7.91
C PRO A 68 24.19 -3.61 8.68
N PHE A 69 23.01 -3.10 9.04
CA PHE A 69 21.99 -3.91 9.71
C PHE A 69 21.40 -4.95 8.78
N GLN A 70 20.95 -6.07 9.34
CA GLN A 70 20.11 -7.03 8.64
C GLN A 70 18.65 -6.66 8.87
N TRP A 71 17.95 -6.22 7.83
CA TRP A 71 16.54 -5.84 7.94
C TRP A 71 15.64 -7.07 7.85
N ILE A 72 14.65 -7.14 8.75
CA ILE A 72 13.55 -8.09 8.70
C ILE A 72 12.25 -7.28 8.77
N ALA A 73 11.51 -7.15 7.68
CA ALA A 73 10.37 -6.24 7.60
C ALA A 73 9.03 -6.96 7.45
N SER A 74 8.00 -6.36 8.04
CA SER A 74 6.60 -6.73 7.83
C SER A 74 6.09 -6.38 6.41
N ASP A 75 4.82 -6.70 6.16
CA ASP A 75 4.07 -6.42 4.92
C ASP A 75 3.91 -4.92 4.60
N GLY A 76 4.24 -4.05 5.56
CA GLY A 76 4.41 -2.62 5.32
C GLY A 76 5.52 -2.30 4.31
N TRP A 77 6.58 -3.12 4.23
CA TRP A 77 7.56 -3.08 3.15
C TRP A 77 7.16 -4.07 2.05
N GLY A 78 7.07 -5.36 2.40
CA GLY A 78 6.60 -6.39 1.49
C GLY A 78 7.36 -6.43 0.16
N ARG A 79 6.64 -6.34 -0.97
CA ARG A 79 7.19 -6.37 -2.33
C ARG A 79 7.35 -5.00 -3.01
N GLN A 80 7.27 -3.90 -2.28
CA GLN A 80 7.25 -2.56 -2.87
C GLN A 80 8.64 -2.09 -3.35
N ASN A 81 8.85 -2.09 -4.67
CA ASN A 81 10.12 -1.64 -5.29
C ASN A 81 10.41 -0.15 -5.05
N LYS A 82 9.38 0.71 -5.10
CA LYS A 82 9.52 2.16 -4.86
C LYS A 82 10.09 2.49 -3.47
N LEU A 83 9.92 1.60 -2.49
CA LEU A 83 10.45 1.81 -1.15
C LEU A 83 11.98 1.83 -1.15
N VAL A 84 12.61 0.96 -1.94
CA VAL A 84 14.07 0.77 -1.97
C VAL A 84 14.77 1.52 -3.10
N GLU A 85 14.03 2.18 -3.98
CA GLU A 85 14.58 2.91 -5.12
C GLU A 85 15.61 3.96 -4.67
N GLY A 86 16.86 3.79 -5.12
CA GLY A 86 18.02 4.60 -4.74
C GLY A 86 18.61 4.30 -3.35
N LEU A 87 18.22 3.19 -2.72
CA LEU A 87 18.66 2.69 -1.40
C LEU A 87 18.96 1.18 -1.45
N GLU A 88 19.25 0.67 -2.65
CA GLU A 88 19.40 -0.76 -2.91
C GLU A 88 20.55 -1.36 -2.07
N ASP A 89 21.67 -0.65 -1.97
CA ASP A 89 22.84 -1.07 -1.18
C ASP A 89 22.50 -1.18 0.32
N GLU A 90 21.65 -0.31 0.85
CA GLU A 90 21.21 -0.37 2.25
C GLU A 90 20.16 -1.45 2.52
N ALA A 91 19.38 -1.79 1.49
CA ALA A 91 18.34 -2.82 1.54
C ALA A 91 18.87 -4.22 1.21
N GLU A 92 20.10 -4.34 0.71
CA GLU A 92 20.71 -5.60 0.28
C GLU A 92 20.62 -6.67 1.38
N GLY A 93 20.11 -7.85 1.00
CA GLY A 93 19.91 -8.98 1.91
C GLY A 93 18.69 -8.87 2.83
N ALA A 94 17.88 -7.81 2.77
CA ALA A 94 16.67 -7.67 3.58
C ALA A 94 15.70 -8.85 3.37
N ILE A 95 15.08 -9.30 4.47
CA ILE A 95 14.02 -10.31 4.47
C ILE A 95 12.70 -9.60 4.73
N THR A 96 11.77 -9.67 3.80
CA THR A 96 10.43 -9.08 3.97
C THR A 96 9.36 -10.17 3.95
N VAL A 97 8.23 -9.89 4.60
CA VAL A 97 7.04 -10.73 4.57
C VAL A 97 5.98 -9.98 3.77
N GLU A 98 5.22 -10.69 2.94
CA GLU A 98 4.09 -10.14 2.18
C GLU A 98 2.94 -11.14 2.26
N LEU A 99 1.70 -10.63 2.20
CA LEU A 99 0.54 -11.49 2.06
C LEU A 99 0.51 -12.07 0.64
N GLN A 100 0.26 -13.37 0.51
CA GLN A 100 0.12 -13.97 -0.82
C GLN A 100 -1.11 -13.40 -1.52
N SER A 101 -0.89 -12.87 -2.72
CA SER A 101 -1.93 -12.34 -3.60
C SER A 101 -1.54 -12.60 -5.06
N GLU A 102 -2.54 -12.59 -5.92
CA GLU A 102 -2.43 -12.75 -7.35
C GLU A 102 -2.82 -11.46 -8.05
N ASN A 103 -2.10 -11.15 -9.14
CA ASN A 103 -2.46 -10.02 -9.99
C ASN A 103 -3.81 -10.28 -10.66
N ILE A 104 -4.67 -9.27 -10.70
CA ILE A 104 -5.97 -9.34 -11.38
C ILE A 104 -5.82 -8.74 -12.79
N PRO A 105 -5.75 -9.55 -13.87
CA PRO A 105 -5.44 -9.02 -15.20
C PRO A 105 -6.49 -8.03 -15.72
N LYS A 106 -7.76 -8.25 -15.35
CA LYS A 106 -8.86 -7.34 -15.70
C LYS A 106 -8.73 -5.97 -15.03
N PHE A 107 -8.09 -5.89 -13.88
CA PHE A 107 -7.82 -4.61 -13.23
C PHE A 107 -6.74 -3.85 -14.00
N ASP A 108 -5.70 -4.53 -14.47
CA ASP A 108 -4.66 -3.91 -15.31
C ASP A 108 -5.20 -3.45 -16.66
N GLU A 109 -6.04 -4.28 -17.31
CA GLU A 109 -6.73 -3.88 -18.54
C GLU A 109 -7.61 -2.63 -18.31
N TYR A 110 -8.33 -2.61 -17.20
CA TYR A 110 -9.13 -1.45 -16.81
C TYR A 110 -8.24 -0.21 -16.60
N MET A 111 -7.14 -0.32 -15.84
CA MET A 111 -6.21 0.79 -15.59
C MET A 111 -5.54 1.30 -16.87
N ALA A 112 -5.12 0.40 -17.75
CA ALA A 112 -4.50 0.73 -19.03
C ALA A 112 -5.44 1.50 -19.97
N ASN A 113 -6.76 1.27 -19.87
CA ASN A 113 -7.76 1.96 -20.68
C ASN A 113 -8.18 3.34 -20.13
N LEU A 114 -7.79 3.69 -18.91
CA LEU A 114 -8.09 5.01 -18.35
C LEU A 114 -7.20 6.09 -18.94
N THR A 115 -7.80 7.26 -19.18
CA THR A 115 -7.09 8.48 -19.51
C THR A 115 -7.67 9.66 -18.71
N PRO A 116 -6.92 10.76 -18.53
CA PRO A 116 -7.41 11.95 -17.84
C PRO A 116 -8.67 12.57 -18.46
N GLU A 117 -8.92 12.31 -19.75
CA GLU A 117 -10.11 12.78 -20.48
C GLU A 117 -11.34 11.93 -20.19
N THR A 118 -11.16 10.61 -20.05
CA THR A 118 -12.24 9.63 -19.86
C THR A 118 -12.60 9.45 -18.40
N ASN A 119 -11.62 9.50 -17.49
CA ASN A 119 -11.82 9.28 -16.06
C ASN A 119 -12.15 10.59 -15.32
N ARG A 120 -13.39 11.07 -15.47
CA ARG A 120 -13.87 12.28 -14.78
C ARG A 120 -14.39 12.04 -13.37
N ARG A 121 -14.54 10.78 -12.96
CA ARG A 121 -15.08 10.39 -11.65
C ARG A 121 -14.07 10.49 -10.51
N ASN A 122 -12.78 10.33 -10.82
CA ASN A 122 -11.71 10.39 -9.82
C ASN A 122 -11.04 11.77 -9.90
N PRO A 123 -11.22 12.64 -8.88
CA PRO A 123 -10.68 14.00 -8.90
C PRO A 123 -9.15 14.03 -8.88
N TRP A 124 -8.50 13.04 -8.27
CA TRP A 124 -7.04 12.96 -8.14
C TRP A 124 -6.35 12.31 -9.35
N PHE A 125 -7.11 11.81 -10.33
CA PHE A 125 -6.53 11.07 -11.45
C PHE A 125 -5.64 11.94 -12.35
N GLY A 126 -5.95 13.24 -12.45
CA GLY A 126 -5.10 14.17 -13.19
C GLY A 126 -3.72 14.34 -12.55
N GLU A 127 -3.70 14.59 -11.24
CA GLU A 127 -2.47 14.76 -10.45
C GLU A 127 -1.64 13.48 -10.46
N TYR A 128 -2.28 12.32 -10.26
CA TYR A 128 -1.63 11.02 -10.36
C TYR A 128 -0.99 10.79 -11.74
N TRP A 129 -1.66 11.20 -12.82
CA TRP A 129 -1.13 11.05 -14.18
C TRP A 129 0.11 11.92 -14.40
N GLU A 130 0.10 13.15 -13.92
CA GLU A 130 1.23 14.07 -14.01
C GLU A 130 2.44 13.54 -13.22
N GLU A 131 2.21 13.03 -12.02
CA GLU A 131 3.25 12.42 -11.18
C GLU A 131 3.79 11.11 -11.78
N ALA A 132 2.93 10.23 -12.28
CA ALA A 132 3.33 8.92 -12.80
C ALA A 132 4.16 9.02 -14.09
N PHE A 133 3.91 10.03 -14.93
CA PHE A 133 4.58 10.20 -16.22
C PHE A 133 5.57 11.38 -16.24
N ASP A 134 5.79 12.06 -15.11
CA ASP A 134 6.62 13.26 -14.98
C ASP A 134 6.32 14.30 -16.08
N CYS A 135 5.03 14.63 -16.24
CA CYS A 135 4.53 15.51 -17.29
C CYS A 135 3.41 16.42 -16.79
N ILE A 136 3.05 17.44 -17.57
CA ILE A 136 1.97 18.38 -17.26
C ILE A 136 0.84 18.19 -18.27
N LEU A 137 -0.39 18.08 -17.78
CA LEU A 137 -1.58 17.98 -18.62
C LEU A 137 -1.85 19.31 -19.33
N PRO A 138 -2.30 19.30 -20.60
CA PRO A 138 -2.55 20.53 -21.36
C PRO A 138 -3.46 21.55 -20.67
N LYS A 139 -4.44 21.07 -19.89
CA LYS A 139 -5.38 21.91 -19.13
C LYS A 139 -4.74 22.64 -17.92
N ASN A 140 -3.59 22.17 -17.46
CA ASN A 140 -2.88 22.64 -16.27
C ASN A 140 -1.67 23.51 -16.62
N ILE A 141 -1.41 23.75 -17.92
CA ILE A 141 -0.28 24.57 -18.38
C ILE A 141 -0.46 26.02 -17.86
N PRO A 142 0.50 26.59 -17.12
CA PRO A 142 0.41 27.97 -16.68
C PRO A 142 0.52 28.93 -17.86
N LEU A 143 -0.34 29.96 -17.86
CA LEU A 143 -0.47 30.94 -18.95
C LEU A 143 0.83 31.74 -19.22
N GLU A 144 1.70 31.88 -18.21
CA GLU A 144 2.93 32.67 -18.31
C GLU A 144 4.16 31.83 -17.89
N THR A 145 4.65 30.97 -18.80
CA THR A 145 5.88 30.21 -18.54
C THR A 145 6.84 30.27 -19.72
N ASN A 146 8.05 30.80 -19.49
CA ASN A 146 9.16 30.81 -20.47
C ASN A 146 10.01 29.53 -20.44
N LYS A 147 9.57 28.49 -19.71
CA LYS A 147 10.28 27.21 -19.61
C LYS A 147 9.65 26.20 -20.57
N SER A 148 10.50 25.38 -21.19
CA SER A 148 10.04 24.17 -21.88
C SER A 148 9.40 23.23 -20.85
N LEU A 149 8.09 23.03 -20.96
CA LEU A 149 7.35 22.12 -20.09
C LEU A 149 7.20 20.77 -20.80
N ASN A 150 7.38 19.68 -20.05
CA ASN A 150 7.11 18.34 -20.57
C ASN A 150 5.59 18.11 -20.61
N ILE A 151 4.99 18.22 -21.79
CA ILE A 151 3.53 18.07 -21.95
C ILE A 151 3.18 16.59 -22.09
N CYS A 152 2.18 16.14 -21.32
CA CYS A 152 1.72 14.75 -21.41
C CYS A 152 1.23 14.40 -22.82
N SER A 153 1.80 13.36 -23.41
CA SER A 153 1.37 12.86 -24.72
C SER A 153 -0.01 12.16 -24.61
N PRO A 154 -0.95 12.40 -25.56
CA PRO A 154 -2.25 11.71 -25.59
C PRO A 154 -2.15 10.18 -25.76
N LYS A 155 -0.97 9.68 -26.15
CA LYS A 155 -0.69 8.25 -26.35
C LYS A 155 -0.25 7.53 -25.08
N LEU A 156 0.02 8.26 -23.98
CA LEU A 156 0.42 7.65 -22.71
C LEU A 156 -0.71 6.75 -22.19
N ARG A 157 -0.33 5.58 -21.67
CA ARG A 157 -1.23 4.57 -21.09
C ARG A 157 -0.53 3.97 -19.88
N LEU A 158 -1.29 3.66 -18.84
CA LEU A 158 -0.78 3.01 -17.62
C LEU A 158 -0.54 1.53 -17.92
N THR A 159 0.63 1.22 -18.46
CA THR A 159 1.03 -0.15 -18.82
C THR A 159 2.36 -0.48 -18.19
N GLN A 160 2.71 -1.77 -18.13
CA GLN A 160 4.00 -2.19 -17.59
C GLN A 160 5.19 -1.53 -18.30
N SER A 161 5.07 -1.29 -19.62
CA SER A 161 6.10 -0.58 -20.40
C SER A 161 6.30 0.88 -20.00
N SER A 162 5.33 1.49 -19.30
CA SER A 162 5.44 2.84 -18.77
C SER A 162 5.73 2.86 -17.27
N GLY A 163 6.14 1.73 -16.69
CA GLY A 163 6.44 1.62 -15.25
C GLY A 163 5.22 1.44 -14.35
N TYR A 164 4.03 1.20 -14.90
CA TYR A 164 2.88 0.80 -14.09
C TYR A 164 3.05 -0.64 -13.57
N GLU A 165 2.86 -0.81 -12.27
CA GLU A 165 2.83 -2.10 -11.58
C GLU A 165 1.58 -2.14 -10.70
N GLN A 166 0.83 -3.25 -10.76
CA GLN A 166 -0.33 -3.45 -9.90
C GLN A 166 0.13 -3.54 -8.44
N GLU A 167 -0.52 -2.80 -7.55
CA GLU A 167 -0.21 -2.91 -6.13
C GLU A 167 -0.65 -4.28 -5.61
N SER A 168 0.23 -4.94 -4.86
CA SER A 168 0.10 -6.32 -4.37
C SER A 168 -1.19 -6.62 -3.59
N LYS A 169 -1.80 -5.63 -2.94
CA LYS A 169 -2.98 -5.76 -2.08
C LYS A 169 -4.29 -5.42 -2.81
N VAL A 170 -4.25 -5.12 -4.11
CA VAL A 170 -5.45 -4.87 -4.94
C VAL A 170 -6.44 -6.03 -4.85
N GLN A 171 -5.97 -7.28 -4.84
CA GLN A 171 -6.84 -8.45 -4.70
C GLN A 171 -7.69 -8.38 -3.43
N PHE A 172 -7.11 -8.06 -2.27
CA PHE A 172 -7.85 -7.99 -1.01
C PHE A 172 -8.94 -6.92 -1.03
N VAL A 173 -8.71 -5.81 -1.74
CA VAL A 173 -9.72 -4.76 -1.92
C VAL A 173 -10.86 -5.25 -2.80
N VAL A 174 -10.55 -5.94 -3.90
CA VAL A 174 -11.55 -6.55 -4.78
C VAL A 174 -12.37 -7.58 -4.02
N ASP A 175 -11.72 -8.48 -3.29
CA ASP A 175 -12.38 -9.53 -2.49
C ASP A 175 -13.27 -8.92 -1.40
N ALA A 176 -12.85 -7.84 -0.74
CA ALA A 176 -13.69 -7.13 0.22
C ALA A 176 -14.97 -6.57 -0.43
N VAL A 177 -14.88 -5.99 -1.63
CA VAL A 177 -16.06 -5.50 -2.37
C VAL A 177 -16.98 -6.66 -2.75
N TYR A 178 -16.43 -7.78 -3.24
CA TYR A 178 -17.21 -8.97 -3.56
C TYR A 178 -17.88 -9.56 -2.32
N ALA A 179 -17.20 -9.58 -1.17
CA ALA A 179 -17.78 -10.07 0.08
C ALA A 179 -19.06 -9.29 0.45
N PHE A 180 -19.02 -7.96 0.37
CA PHE A 180 -20.20 -7.12 0.58
C PHE A 180 -21.27 -7.34 -0.50
N ALA A 181 -20.89 -7.42 -1.77
CA ALA A 181 -21.84 -7.63 -2.87
C ALA A 181 -22.60 -8.95 -2.71
N ILE A 182 -21.90 -10.04 -2.36
CA ILE A 182 -22.49 -11.36 -2.13
C ILE A 182 -23.36 -11.37 -0.88
N ALA A 183 -22.90 -10.76 0.23
CA ALA A 183 -23.72 -10.63 1.44
C ALA A 183 -25.03 -9.89 1.17
N LEU A 184 -24.98 -8.77 0.43
CA LEU A 184 -26.16 -8.00 0.04
C LEU A 184 -27.06 -8.78 -0.92
N HIS A 185 -26.48 -9.53 -1.86
CA HIS A 185 -27.24 -10.39 -2.75
C HIS A 185 -28.00 -11.49 -2.00
N ASN A 186 -27.35 -12.12 -1.01
CA ASN A 186 -27.99 -13.15 -0.18
C ASN A 186 -29.12 -12.56 0.67
N LEU A 187 -28.88 -11.40 1.31
CA LEU A 187 -29.92 -10.67 2.04
C LEU A 187 -31.12 -10.34 1.14
N GLN A 188 -30.83 -9.87 -0.07
CA GLN A 188 -31.85 -9.52 -1.05
C GLN A 188 -32.69 -10.73 -1.46
N ARG A 189 -32.07 -11.89 -1.69
CA ARG A 189 -32.78 -13.13 -2.02
C ARG A 189 -33.67 -13.62 -0.88
N ASP A 190 -33.19 -13.53 0.35
CA ASP A 190 -33.91 -14.03 1.53
C ASP A 190 -35.11 -13.15 1.88
N LEU A 191 -35.02 -11.82 1.68
CA LEU A 191 -36.08 -10.88 2.06
C LEU A 191 -36.99 -10.47 0.91
N CYS A 192 -36.47 -10.36 -0.30
CA CYS A 192 -37.17 -9.77 -1.45
C CYS A 192 -37.62 -10.82 -2.48
N GLY A 193 -37.35 -12.12 -2.27
CA GLY A 193 -37.83 -13.20 -3.12
C GLY A 193 -37.36 -13.07 -4.59
N LYS A 194 -38.30 -13.13 -5.55
CA LYS A 194 -38.00 -13.04 -7.00
C LYS A 194 -37.85 -11.61 -7.53
N THR A 195 -38.06 -10.60 -6.70
CA THR A 195 -37.93 -9.20 -7.12
C THR A 195 -36.46 -8.92 -7.45
N LYS A 196 -36.17 -8.18 -8.53
CA LYS A 196 -34.78 -7.81 -8.89
C LYS A 196 -34.28 -6.55 -8.19
N SER A 197 -35.14 -5.88 -7.42
CA SER A 197 -34.86 -4.60 -6.76
C SER A 197 -34.75 -4.76 -5.24
N LEU A 198 -34.37 -3.67 -4.57
CA LEU A 198 -34.48 -3.53 -3.12
C LEU A 198 -35.96 -3.52 -2.71
N CYS A 199 -36.29 -4.25 -1.66
CA CYS A 199 -37.60 -4.23 -1.01
C CYS A 199 -37.51 -3.52 0.35
N GLN A 200 -38.65 -3.04 0.86
CA GLN A 200 -38.70 -2.29 2.13
C GLN A 200 -38.08 -3.07 3.30
N ALA A 201 -38.31 -4.39 3.38
CA ALA A 201 -37.72 -5.24 4.40
C ALA A 201 -36.19 -5.27 4.40
N MET A 202 -35.56 -5.12 3.23
CA MET A 202 -34.10 -5.03 3.11
C MET A 202 -33.58 -3.65 3.50
N ILE A 203 -34.32 -2.58 3.17
CA ILE A 203 -33.97 -1.21 3.54
C ILE A 203 -33.98 -1.03 5.07
N ASP A 204 -35.00 -1.60 5.72
CA ASP A 204 -35.19 -1.51 7.18
C ASP A 204 -34.40 -2.59 7.94
N TYR A 205 -33.56 -3.37 7.25
CA TYR A 205 -32.85 -4.49 7.88
C TYR A 205 -31.78 -4.00 8.84
N ASP A 206 -31.73 -4.62 10.02
CA ASP A 206 -30.75 -4.28 11.05
C ASP A 206 -29.30 -4.58 10.59
N LYS A 207 -28.43 -3.57 10.71
CA LYS A 207 -27.03 -3.64 10.28
C LYS A 207 -26.22 -4.65 11.08
N GLY A 208 -26.51 -4.81 12.38
CA GLY A 208 -25.85 -5.80 13.23
C GLY A 208 -26.19 -7.23 12.82
N SER A 209 -27.46 -7.45 12.48
CA SER A 209 -27.97 -8.71 11.94
C SER A 209 -27.40 -8.99 10.56
N PHE A 210 -27.26 -7.96 9.71
CA PHE A 210 -26.61 -8.10 8.39
C PHE A 210 -25.18 -8.60 8.53
N TYR A 211 -24.39 -7.95 9.39
CA TYR A 211 -23.00 -8.34 9.64
C TYR A 211 -22.89 -9.80 10.10
N LYS A 212 -23.66 -10.18 11.13
CA LYS A 212 -23.55 -11.51 11.74
C LYS A 212 -24.10 -12.64 10.87
N LYS A 213 -25.21 -12.41 10.17
CA LYS A 213 -25.91 -13.48 9.42
C LYS A 213 -25.43 -13.62 7.99
N TYR A 214 -25.05 -12.51 7.35
CA TYR A 214 -24.67 -12.50 5.94
C TYR A 214 -23.18 -12.29 5.79
N LEU A 215 -22.62 -11.15 6.23
CA LEU A 215 -21.23 -10.81 5.91
C LEU A 215 -20.22 -11.81 6.49
N LEU A 216 -20.39 -12.25 7.74
CA LEU A 216 -19.52 -13.26 8.36
C LEU A 216 -19.65 -14.67 7.75
N ASN A 217 -20.72 -14.95 7.02
CA ASN A 217 -21.01 -16.26 6.44
C ASN A 217 -20.84 -16.29 4.92
N VAL A 218 -20.14 -15.30 4.35
CA VAL A 218 -19.81 -15.27 2.93
C VAL A 218 -18.69 -16.27 2.63
N SER A 219 -18.87 -17.03 1.54
CA SER A 219 -17.84 -17.88 0.95
C SER A 219 -17.91 -17.73 -0.57
N PHE A 220 -16.76 -17.48 -1.19
CA PHE A 220 -16.61 -17.40 -2.64
C PHE A 220 -15.17 -17.74 -3.03
N THR A 221 -14.96 -17.92 -4.33
CA THR A 221 -13.68 -18.19 -4.98
C THR A 221 -13.27 -17.02 -5.84
#